data_AF-A0A6M0EMC6-F1
#
_entry.id   AF-A0A6M0EMC6-F1
#
_cell.length_a   1.000
_cell.length_b   1.000
_cell.length_c   1.000
_cell.angle_alpha   90.00
_cell.angle_beta   90.00
_cell.angle_gamma   90.00
#
_symmetry.space_group_name_H-M   'P 1'
#
loop_
_entity.id
_entity.type
_entity.pdbx_description
1 polymer ?
#
loop_
_entity_poly.entity_id
_entity_poly.type
_entity_poly.pdbx_seq_one_letter_code
_entity_poly.pdbx_strand_id
1 'polypeptide(L)'
;MDSENQQRIFGYFIEEAKEHLDTLQQGILNLSSVVQEPETLNEMFRAAHSVKGGAAMLGLSSIQKTAHQLEDAFKFLTDNQIKVDQKLETLFLQGYDTLEDLIKKLQGPFGLQEEDAKKAMQAAEPNFAKLQSYLSSLASSDKKLPKTETTSAQPNQVKAASKLSPEFSSQVLEILKRMLQLFKQPETPSNRQNLQKLCKRLAQLGVGIKTWKRLVTLSYKAIANANNSYQTLAPVVIKEIKQASDQLQENADIAITPSPELQKLAGIKPTSTSTPKQITIKLEPTAAAKALIQAFDKPQLSQLVKLLAKATGKSSLLT
;
A
#
# COMPACT_ATOMS: atom_id res chain seq x y z
N MET A 1 -1.69 -2.86 25.10
CA MET A 1 -0.66 -3.54 24.29
C MET A 1 0.60 -3.50 25.09
N ASP A 2 1.25 -4.63 25.28
CA ASP A 2 2.66 -4.59 25.65
C ASP A 2 3.42 -3.79 24.57
N SER A 3 4.38 -2.99 24.99
CA SER A 3 5.15 -2.04 24.18
C SER A 3 5.68 -2.69 22.89
N GLU A 4 6.07 -3.97 22.96
CA GLU A 4 6.59 -4.74 21.84
C GLU A 4 5.60 -4.92 20.68
N ASN A 5 4.31 -5.15 20.95
CA ASN A 5 3.32 -5.34 19.87
C ASN A 5 3.08 -4.06 19.09
N GLN A 6 3.02 -2.95 19.82
CA GLN A 6 2.87 -1.64 19.22
C GLN A 6 4.10 -1.30 18.38
N GLN A 7 5.31 -1.63 18.87
CA GLN A 7 6.55 -1.50 18.11
C GLN A 7 6.56 -2.35 16.84
N ARG A 8 6.12 -3.61 16.87
CA ARG A 8 6.04 -4.45 15.66
C ARG A 8 5.08 -3.88 14.62
N ILE A 9 3.91 -3.42 15.04
CA ILE A 9 2.91 -2.84 14.14
C ILE A 9 3.41 -1.51 13.56
N PHE A 10 4.06 -0.68 14.37
CA PHE A 10 4.71 0.54 13.90
C PHE A 10 5.85 0.23 12.93
N GLY A 11 6.65 -0.80 13.21
CA GLY A 11 7.71 -1.28 12.31
C GLY A 11 7.17 -1.62 10.92
N TYR A 12 6.10 -2.42 10.86
CA TYR A 12 5.45 -2.73 9.58
C TYR A 12 4.89 -1.51 8.87
N PHE A 13 4.25 -0.59 9.60
CA PHE A 13 3.77 0.65 9.01
C PHE A 13 4.92 1.50 8.46
N ILE A 14 6.06 1.59 9.16
CA ILE A 14 7.23 2.35 8.71
C ILE A 14 7.83 1.72 7.45
N GLU A 15 7.96 0.39 7.40
CA GLU A 15 8.45 -0.32 6.21
C GLU A 15 7.55 -0.03 5.00
N GLU A 16 6.24 -0.18 5.16
CA GLU A 16 5.26 0.12 4.10
C GLU A 16 5.30 1.60 3.70
N ALA A 17 5.37 2.50 4.66
CA ALA A 17 5.42 3.93 4.39
C ALA A 17 6.70 4.32 3.63
N LYS A 18 7.81 3.60 3.79
CA LYS A 18 9.03 3.83 3.00
C LYS A 18 8.86 3.42 1.54
N GLU A 19 8.20 2.30 1.26
CA GLU A 19 7.89 1.88 -0.11
C GLU A 19 7.00 2.94 -0.81
N HIS A 20 6.02 3.47 -0.08
CA HIS A 20 5.18 4.56 -0.57
C HIS A 20 5.96 5.87 -0.73
N LEU A 21 6.87 6.21 0.19
CA LEU A 21 7.74 7.38 0.07
C LEU A 21 8.63 7.29 -1.18
N ASP A 22 9.22 6.13 -1.46
CA ASP A 22 10.04 5.94 -2.66
C ASP A 22 9.21 6.19 -3.93
N THR A 23 7.99 5.66 -3.98
CA THR A 23 7.03 5.90 -5.07
C THR A 23 6.71 7.39 -5.23
N LEU A 24 6.42 8.07 -4.12
CA LEU A 24 6.14 9.50 -4.11
C LEU A 24 7.35 10.32 -4.55
N GLN A 25 8.54 10.01 -4.07
CA GLN A 25 9.76 10.75 -4.40
C GLN A 25 10.07 10.65 -5.90
N GLN A 26 10.07 9.43 -6.45
CA GLN A 26 10.34 9.21 -7.87
C GLN A 26 9.28 9.87 -8.76
N GLY A 27 8.01 9.80 -8.36
CA GLY A 27 6.92 10.45 -9.09
C GLY A 27 7.01 11.98 -9.04
N ILE A 28 7.37 12.57 -7.90
CA ILE A 28 7.52 14.03 -7.75
C ILE A 28 8.72 14.54 -8.58
N LEU A 29 9.86 13.85 -8.55
CA LEU A 29 11.04 14.24 -9.34
C LEU A 29 10.81 14.17 -10.86
N ASN A 30 9.81 13.41 -11.30
CA ASN A 30 9.42 13.28 -12.71
C ASN A 30 8.02 13.85 -12.98
N LEU A 31 7.52 14.75 -12.13
CA LEU A 31 6.11 15.14 -12.08
C LEU A 31 5.58 15.64 -13.43
N SER A 32 6.40 16.36 -14.21
CA SER A 32 6.05 16.86 -15.55
C SER A 32 5.72 15.77 -16.56
N SER A 33 6.34 14.59 -16.44
CA SER A 33 6.02 13.40 -17.25
C SER A 33 4.87 12.62 -16.63
N VAL A 34 4.87 12.47 -15.30
CA VAL A 34 3.84 11.71 -14.57
C VAL A 34 2.44 12.27 -14.77
N VAL A 35 2.25 13.60 -14.80
CA VAL A 35 0.92 14.19 -15.04
C VAL A 35 0.35 13.90 -16.44
N GLN A 36 1.18 13.43 -17.38
CA GLN A 36 0.75 13.02 -18.71
C GLN A 36 0.39 11.52 -18.75
N GLU A 37 0.69 10.79 -17.68
CA GLU A 37 0.47 9.36 -17.53
C GLU A 37 -0.53 9.11 -16.37
N PRO A 38 -1.84 9.01 -16.66
CA PRO A 38 -2.86 8.91 -15.62
C PRO A 38 -2.65 7.75 -14.64
N GLU A 39 -2.08 6.63 -15.09
CA GLU A 39 -1.82 5.48 -14.21
C GLU A 39 -0.69 5.75 -13.21
N THR A 40 0.38 6.40 -13.64
CA THR A 40 1.52 6.78 -12.79
C THR A 40 1.10 7.86 -11.77
N LEU A 41 0.28 8.83 -12.19
CA LEU A 41 -0.28 9.83 -11.26
C LEU A 41 -1.25 9.19 -10.26
N ASN A 42 -2.08 8.24 -10.71
CA ASN A 42 -2.96 7.47 -9.82
C ASN A 42 -2.16 6.62 -8.83
N GLU A 43 -0.99 6.11 -9.21
CA GLU A 43 -0.09 5.38 -8.31
C GLU A 43 0.41 6.29 -7.17
N MET A 44 0.82 7.52 -7.48
CA MET A 44 1.20 8.51 -6.45
C MET A 44 0.04 8.84 -5.50
N PHE A 45 -1.17 9.03 -6.05
CA PHE A 45 -2.38 9.23 -5.25
C PHE A 45 -2.62 8.03 -4.30
N ARG A 46 -2.50 6.79 -4.81
CA ARG A 46 -2.66 5.57 -4.00
C ARG A 46 -1.58 5.42 -2.93
N ALA A 47 -0.34 5.78 -3.22
CA ALA A 47 0.76 5.78 -2.25
C ALA A 47 0.48 6.73 -1.08
N ALA A 48 0.10 7.99 -1.38
CA ALA A 48 -0.28 8.96 -0.35
C ALA A 48 -1.50 8.50 0.46
N HIS A 49 -2.50 7.92 -0.21
CA HIS A 49 -3.71 7.38 0.44
C HIS A 49 -3.40 6.23 1.40
N SER A 50 -2.51 5.32 1.01
CA SER A 50 -2.11 4.17 1.82
C SER A 50 -1.38 4.61 3.09
N VAL A 51 -0.47 5.60 2.98
CA VAL A 51 0.20 6.21 4.14
C VAL A 51 -0.81 6.91 5.05
N LYS A 52 -1.75 7.70 4.49
CA LYS A 52 -2.81 8.35 5.26
C LYS A 52 -3.64 7.33 6.05
N GLY A 53 -4.08 6.26 5.38
CA GLY A 53 -4.90 5.21 5.98
C GLY A 53 -4.18 4.49 7.13
N GLY A 54 -2.93 4.09 6.90
CA GLY A 54 -2.08 3.48 7.94
C GLY A 54 -1.87 4.40 9.14
N ALA A 55 -1.55 5.67 8.90
CA ALA A 55 -1.36 6.66 9.96
C ALA A 55 -2.64 6.89 10.77
N ALA A 56 -3.80 6.99 10.11
CA ALA A 56 -5.11 7.15 10.78
C ALA A 56 -5.48 5.94 11.65
N MET A 57 -5.18 4.73 11.17
CA MET A 57 -5.40 3.48 11.91
C MET A 57 -4.58 3.45 13.21
N LEU A 58 -3.35 3.96 13.16
CA LEU A 58 -2.40 3.98 14.27
C LEU A 58 -2.50 5.21 15.18
N GLY A 59 -3.28 6.22 14.80
CA GLY A 59 -3.43 7.47 15.56
C GLY A 59 -2.28 8.46 15.36
N LEU A 60 -1.52 8.33 14.28
CA LEU A 60 -0.38 9.19 13.93
C LEU A 60 -0.87 10.44 13.20
N SER A 61 -1.46 11.38 13.95
CA SER A 61 -2.25 12.49 13.40
C SER A 61 -1.47 13.44 12.49
N SER A 62 -0.20 13.73 12.79
CA SER A 62 0.67 14.56 11.94
C SER A 62 0.96 13.88 10.61
N ILE A 63 1.39 12.62 10.62
CA ILE A 63 1.64 11.83 9.39
C ILE A 63 0.35 11.72 8.56
N GLN A 64 -0.79 11.44 9.20
CA GLN A 64 -2.09 11.37 8.53
C GLN A 64 -2.41 12.70 7.82
N LYS A 65 -2.27 13.84 8.50
CA LYS A 65 -2.58 15.16 7.94
C LYS A 65 -1.67 15.49 6.76
N THR A 66 -0.37 15.25 6.90
CA THR A 66 0.62 15.50 5.84
C THR A 66 0.35 14.62 4.61
N ALA A 67 0.11 13.32 4.79
CA ALA A 67 -0.23 12.42 3.70
C ALA A 67 -1.55 12.81 3.01
N HIS A 68 -2.54 13.26 3.78
CA HIS A 68 -3.81 13.74 3.22
C HIS A 68 -3.63 14.98 2.34
N GLN A 69 -2.79 15.95 2.76
CA GLN A 69 -2.49 17.13 1.94
C GLN A 69 -1.85 16.78 0.60
N LEU A 70 -0.92 15.81 0.60
CA LEU A 70 -0.32 15.29 -0.62
C LEU A 70 -1.33 14.53 -1.48
N GLU A 71 -2.15 13.67 -0.88
CA GLU A 71 -3.22 12.94 -1.56
C GLU A 71 -4.19 13.90 -2.29
N ASP A 72 -4.65 14.94 -1.60
CA ASP A 72 -5.55 15.95 -2.18
C ASP A 72 -4.87 16.70 -3.34
N ALA A 73 -3.57 17.00 -3.20
CA ALA A 73 -2.80 17.65 -4.27
C ALA A 73 -2.65 16.75 -5.51
N PHE A 74 -2.34 15.45 -5.35
CA PHE A 74 -2.28 14.51 -6.49
C PHE A 74 -3.66 14.25 -7.10
N LYS A 75 -4.70 14.19 -6.28
CA LYS A 75 -6.08 14.12 -6.75
C LYS A 75 -6.42 15.35 -7.61
N PHE A 76 -6.04 16.54 -7.16
CA PHE A 76 -6.24 17.75 -7.93
C PHE A 76 -5.55 17.70 -9.30
N LEU A 77 -4.33 17.18 -9.38
CA LEU A 77 -3.64 16.97 -10.66
C LEU A 77 -4.33 15.90 -11.53
N THR A 78 -4.99 14.91 -10.93
CA THR A 78 -5.75 13.89 -11.66
C THR A 78 -7.02 14.49 -12.26
N ASP A 79 -7.69 15.36 -11.50
CA ASP A 79 -8.94 16.00 -11.89
C ASP A 79 -8.74 17.20 -12.85
N ASN A 80 -7.51 17.74 -12.94
CA ASN A 80 -7.18 18.92 -13.73
C ASN A 80 -5.92 18.70 -14.57
N GLN A 81 -6.03 18.89 -15.88
CA GLN A 81 -4.89 18.82 -16.78
C GLN A 81 -4.03 20.09 -16.65
N ILE A 82 -3.00 20.04 -15.80
CA ILE A 82 -2.16 21.20 -15.45
C ILE A 82 -0.75 21.00 -16.00
N LYS A 83 -0.20 22.08 -16.57
CA LYS A 83 1.22 22.11 -16.91
C LYS A 83 2.07 22.28 -15.65
N VAL A 84 2.89 21.27 -15.37
CA VAL A 84 3.82 21.29 -14.23
C VAL A 84 5.02 22.18 -14.55
N ASP A 85 5.35 23.06 -13.60
CA ASP A 85 6.57 23.85 -13.60
C ASP A 85 7.44 23.52 -12.38
N GLN A 86 8.66 24.06 -12.36
CA GLN A 86 9.62 23.82 -11.28
C GLN A 86 9.12 24.30 -9.91
N LYS A 87 8.27 25.34 -9.90
CA LYS A 87 7.68 25.86 -8.65
C LYS A 87 6.70 24.86 -8.06
N LEU A 88 5.84 24.24 -8.87
CA LEU A 88 4.93 23.21 -8.42
C LEU A 88 5.68 21.99 -7.88
N GLU A 89 6.69 21.52 -8.61
CA GLU A 89 7.55 20.41 -8.19
C GLU A 89 8.20 20.68 -6.82
N THR A 90 8.77 21.88 -6.65
CA THR A 90 9.38 22.31 -5.38
C THR A 90 8.39 22.28 -4.22
N LEU A 91 7.14 22.71 -4.44
CA LEU A 91 6.09 22.71 -3.41
C LEU A 91 5.66 21.29 -3.03
N PHE A 92 5.61 20.35 -3.98
CA PHE A 92 5.39 18.94 -3.70
C PHE A 92 6.55 18.32 -2.90
N LEU A 93 7.80 18.61 -3.28
CA LEU A 93 8.98 18.15 -2.56
C LEU A 93 8.98 18.61 -1.09
N GLN A 94 8.60 19.86 -0.81
CA GLN A 94 8.47 20.35 0.57
C GLN A 94 7.42 19.59 1.39
N GLY A 95 6.30 19.21 0.76
CA GLY A 95 5.29 18.36 1.39
C GLY A 95 5.81 16.94 1.63
N TYR A 96 6.53 16.38 0.66
CA TYR A 96 7.20 15.08 0.78
C TYR A 96 8.24 15.07 1.90
N ASP A 97 9.13 16.06 1.96
CA ASP A 97 10.18 16.17 2.99
C ASP A 97 9.58 16.21 4.40
N THR A 98 8.44 16.89 4.57
CA THR A 98 7.70 16.91 5.83
C THR A 98 7.20 15.50 6.20
N LEU A 99 6.65 14.76 5.23
CA LEU A 99 6.14 13.40 5.47
C LEU A 99 7.29 12.45 5.80
N GLU A 100 8.39 12.54 5.06
CA GLU A 100 9.60 11.75 5.25
C GLU A 100 10.22 11.98 6.63
N ASP A 101 10.35 13.25 7.06
CA ASP A 101 10.88 13.62 8.37
C ASP A 101 10.01 13.09 9.53
N LEU A 102 8.68 13.17 9.42
CA LEU A 102 7.77 12.60 10.41
C LEU A 102 7.91 11.08 10.53
N ILE A 103 8.08 10.38 9.40
CA ILE A 103 8.28 8.92 9.37
C ILE A 103 9.67 8.55 9.94
N LYS A 104 10.71 9.32 9.62
CA LYS A 104 12.06 9.15 10.19
C LYS A 104 12.05 9.33 11.72
N LYS A 105 11.35 10.35 12.22
CA LYS A 105 11.16 10.57 13.67
C LYS A 105 10.40 9.43 14.33
N LEU A 106 9.35 8.91 13.68
CA LEU A 106 8.62 7.74 14.16
C LEU A 106 9.50 6.49 14.26
N GLN A 107 10.43 6.30 13.32
CA GLN A 107 11.40 5.19 13.35
C GLN A 107 12.48 5.38 14.43
N GLY A 108 12.74 6.62 14.85
CA GLY A 108 13.75 6.95 15.85
C GLY A 108 13.52 6.23 17.18
N PRO A 109 14.56 6.13 18.03
CA PRO A 109 14.50 5.37 19.30
C PRO A 109 13.44 5.89 20.29
N PHE A 110 13.06 7.17 20.15
CA PHE A 110 12.04 7.81 20.98
C PHE A 110 10.65 7.80 20.33
N GLY A 111 10.51 7.32 19.09
CA GLY A 111 9.30 7.46 18.30
C GLY A 111 8.94 8.93 18.03
N LEU A 112 7.74 9.13 17.46
CA LEU A 112 7.26 10.47 17.11
C LEU A 112 6.67 11.17 18.34
N GLN A 113 7.45 12.10 18.91
CA GLN A 113 7.03 12.92 20.04
C GLN A 113 6.03 13.99 19.60
N GLU A 114 5.07 14.33 20.47
CA GLU A 114 3.99 15.27 20.16
C GLU A 114 4.51 16.68 19.86
N GLU A 115 5.49 17.16 20.62
CA GLU A 115 6.11 18.47 20.40
C GLU A 115 6.88 18.54 19.08
N ASP A 116 7.61 17.48 18.72
CA ASP A 116 8.34 17.42 17.45
C ASP A 116 7.39 17.35 16.26
N ALA A 117 6.30 16.58 16.39
CA ALA A 117 5.22 16.54 15.41
C ALA A 117 4.57 17.92 15.24
N LYS A 118 4.27 18.61 16.34
CA LYS A 118 3.66 19.94 16.33
C LYS A 118 4.57 20.97 15.64
N LYS A 119 5.87 21.00 15.97
CA LYS A 119 6.85 21.87 15.33
C LYS A 119 6.95 21.61 13.82
N ALA A 120 7.02 20.35 13.42
CA ALA A 120 7.07 19.97 12.01
C ALA A 120 5.81 20.44 11.26
N MET A 121 4.62 20.24 11.84
CA MET A 121 3.36 20.68 11.24
C MET A 121 3.28 22.21 11.13
N GLN A 122 3.69 22.95 12.16
CA GLN A 122 3.72 24.42 12.13
C GLN A 122 4.68 24.96 11.06
N ALA A 123 5.83 24.31 10.86
CA ALA A 123 6.79 24.69 9.82
C ALA A 123 6.25 24.38 8.40
N ALA A 124 5.49 23.30 8.24
CA ALA A 124 4.97 22.84 6.95
C ALA A 124 3.69 23.54 6.50
N GLU A 125 2.86 24.03 7.44
CA GLU A 125 1.59 24.71 7.17
C GLU A 125 1.67 25.81 6.09
N PRO A 126 2.63 26.76 6.11
CA PRO A 126 2.73 27.76 5.05
C PRO A 126 3.08 27.16 3.68
N ASN A 127 3.79 26.03 3.62
CA ASN A 127 4.12 25.37 2.35
C ASN A 127 2.91 24.66 1.75
N PHE A 128 2.09 24.00 2.58
CA PHE A 128 0.82 23.42 2.12
C PHE A 128 -0.17 24.49 1.65
N ALA A 129 -0.28 25.61 2.37
CA ALA A 129 -1.10 26.74 1.93
C ALA A 129 -0.64 27.30 0.58
N LYS A 130 0.68 27.42 0.35
CA LYS A 130 1.26 27.82 -0.94
C LYS A 130 0.97 26.79 -2.04
N LEU A 131 1.11 25.49 -1.77
CA LEU A 131 0.82 24.42 -2.73
C LEU A 131 -0.64 24.49 -3.21
N GLN A 132 -1.60 24.52 -2.28
CA GLN A 132 -3.03 24.59 -2.61
C GLN A 132 -3.38 25.87 -3.39
N SER A 133 -2.86 27.02 -2.94
CA SER A 133 -3.09 28.30 -3.62
C SER A 133 -2.51 28.28 -5.04
N TYR A 134 -1.33 27.67 -5.22
CA TYR A 134 -0.67 27.59 -6.51
C TYR A 134 -1.41 26.68 -7.48
N LEU A 135 -1.80 25.48 -7.02
CA LEU A 135 -2.65 24.56 -7.78
C LEU A 135 -3.95 25.24 -8.26
N SER A 136 -4.62 25.96 -7.37
CA SER A 136 -5.85 26.70 -7.70
C SER A 136 -5.61 27.81 -8.75
N SER A 137 -4.46 28.48 -8.69
CA SER A 137 -4.09 29.52 -9.66
C SER A 137 -3.78 28.97 -11.05
N LEU A 138 -3.17 27.78 -11.14
CA LEU A 138 -2.87 27.09 -12.39
C LEU A 138 -4.17 26.66 -13.09
N ALA A 139 -5.10 26.04 -12.35
CA ALA A 139 -6.41 25.64 -12.89
C ALA A 139 -7.26 26.83 -13.39
N SER A 140 -7.07 28.02 -12.81
CA SER A 140 -7.75 29.25 -13.24
C SER A 140 -7.12 29.90 -14.48
N SER A 141 -5.81 29.70 -14.67
CA SER A 141 -5.05 30.30 -15.78
C SER A 141 -5.29 29.57 -17.10
N ASP A 142 -5.47 28.24 -17.08
CA ASP A 142 -5.82 27.44 -18.25
C ASP A 142 -7.28 27.65 -18.73
N LYS A 143 -8.15 28.23 -17.90
CA LYS A 143 -9.54 28.58 -18.30
C LYS A 143 -9.66 29.84 -19.16
N LYS A 144 -8.56 30.53 -19.49
CA LYS A 144 -8.57 31.84 -20.18
C LYS A 144 -8.30 31.80 -21.70
N LEU A 145 -8.53 30.68 -22.38
CA LEU A 145 -8.69 30.67 -23.85
C LEU A 145 -10.17 30.66 -24.26
N PRO A 146 -10.59 31.43 -25.29
CA PRO A 146 -11.98 31.43 -25.76
C PRO A 146 -12.33 30.06 -26.35
N LYS A 147 -13.34 29.39 -25.77
CA LYS A 147 -14.02 28.26 -26.42
C LYS A 147 -14.98 28.83 -27.47
N THR A 148 -14.62 28.72 -28.74
CA THR A 148 -15.60 28.71 -29.82
C THR A 148 -16.47 27.46 -29.69
N GLU A 149 -17.77 27.67 -29.79
CA GLU A 149 -18.80 26.63 -29.88
C GLU A 149 -18.49 25.65 -31.01
N THR A 150 -18.69 24.34 -30.81
CA THR A 150 -19.78 23.55 -31.42
C THR A 150 -19.64 22.07 -31.04
N THR A 151 -20.79 21.47 -30.75
CA THR A 151 -21.14 20.04 -30.79
C THR A 151 -20.93 19.21 -29.53
N SER A 152 -22.05 19.11 -28.80
CA SER A 152 -22.49 17.95 -28.03
C SER A 152 -22.12 16.61 -28.68
N ALA A 153 -21.25 15.85 -28.02
CA ALA A 153 -21.18 14.41 -28.13
C ALA A 153 -21.25 13.81 -26.72
N GLN A 154 -22.20 12.91 -26.51
CA GLN A 154 -22.47 12.20 -25.25
C GLN A 154 -21.21 11.56 -24.66
N PRO A 155 -21.11 11.44 -23.32
CA PRO A 155 -20.04 10.68 -22.71
C PRO A 155 -20.23 9.21 -23.06
N ASN A 156 -19.37 8.71 -23.93
CA ASN A 156 -19.25 7.29 -24.21
C ASN A 156 -18.75 6.63 -22.91
N GLN A 157 -19.63 5.85 -22.28
CA GLN A 157 -19.31 5.04 -21.10
C GLN A 157 -18.27 3.99 -21.49
N VAL A 158 -17.00 4.32 -21.26
CA VAL A 158 -15.98 3.29 -21.12
C VAL A 158 -16.27 2.61 -19.78
N LYS A 159 -16.74 1.36 -19.86
CA LYS A 159 -16.93 0.47 -18.72
C LYS A 159 -15.62 0.40 -17.93
N ALA A 160 -15.55 1.12 -16.81
CA ALA A 160 -14.51 0.96 -15.82
C ALA A 160 -14.60 -0.47 -15.28
N ALA A 161 -13.50 -1.21 -15.39
CA ALA A 161 -13.29 -2.42 -14.60
C ALA A 161 -13.59 -2.09 -13.13
N SER A 162 -14.28 -3.00 -12.44
CA SER A 162 -14.87 -2.80 -11.12
C SER A 162 -13.81 -2.43 -10.07
N LYS A 163 -13.53 -1.12 -9.92
CA LYS A 163 -12.81 -0.59 -8.75
C LYS A 163 -13.69 -0.81 -7.53
N LEU A 164 -13.15 -1.40 -6.46
CA LEU A 164 -13.83 -1.40 -5.16
C LEU A 164 -14.12 0.05 -4.75
N SER A 165 -15.27 0.28 -4.11
CA SER A 165 -15.64 1.63 -3.70
C SER A 165 -14.68 2.16 -2.61
N PRO A 166 -14.36 3.46 -2.57
CA PRO A 166 -13.60 4.09 -1.47
C PRO A 166 -14.19 3.81 -0.06
N GLU A 167 -15.49 3.49 -0.03
CA GLU A 167 -16.25 3.09 1.15
C GLU A 167 -15.78 1.74 1.73
N PHE A 168 -15.26 0.82 0.90
CA PHE A 168 -14.73 -0.47 1.34
C PHE A 168 -13.48 -0.29 2.21
N SER A 169 -12.44 0.37 1.69
CA SER A 169 -11.17 0.56 2.40
C SER A 169 -11.35 1.36 3.68
N SER A 170 -12.19 2.38 3.64
CA SER A 170 -12.53 3.19 4.82
C SER A 170 -13.15 2.35 5.94
N GLN A 171 -14.10 1.47 5.61
CA GLN A 171 -14.71 0.55 6.58
C GLN A 171 -13.72 -0.51 7.08
N VAL A 172 -12.82 -1.02 6.22
CA VAL A 172 -11.77 -1.95 6.65
C VAL A 172 -10.86 -1.30 7.68
N LEU A 173 -10.36 -0.09 7.43
CA LEU A 173 -9.51 0.66 8.36
C LEU A 173 -10.21 0.94 9.69
N GLU A 174 -11.51 1.26 9.66
CA GLU A 174 -12.29 1.44 10.88
C GLU A 174 -12.37 0.14 11.70
N ILE A 175 -12.60 -1.00 11.04
CA ILE A 175 -12.61 -2.29 11.72
C ILE A 175 -11.22 -2.63 12.27
N LEU A 176 -10.15 -2.40 11.52
CA LEU A 176 -8.77 -2.63 11.97
C LEU A 176 -8.43 -1.78 13.19
N LYS A 177 -8.84 -0.51 13.20
CA LYS A 177 -8.70 0.37 14.37
C LYS A 177 -9.43 -0.21 15.60
N ARG A 178 -10.65 -0.74 15.44
CA ARG A 178 -11.38 -1.42 16.52
C ARG A 178 -10.68 -2.72 16.96
N MET A 179 -10.13 -3.49 16.03
CA MET A 179 -9.35 -4.69 16.34
C MET A 179 -8.11 -4.35 17.16
N LEU A 180 -7.38 -3.29 16.80
CA LEU A 180 -6.24 -2.79 17.58
C LEU A 180 -6.64 -2.41 19.02
N GLN A 181 -7.81 -1.79 19.21
CA GLN A 181 -8.30 -1.48 20.56
C GLN A 181 -8.60 -2.75 21.37
N LEU A 182 -9.18 -3.79 20.76
CA LEU A 182 -9.40 -5.08 21.43
C LEU A 182 -8.10 -5.83 21.73
N PHE A 183 -7.13 -5.81 20.82
CA PHE A 183 -5.80 -6.39 21.05
C PHE A 183 -5.02 -5.69 22.17
N LYS A 184 -5.42 -4.48 22.58
CA LYS A 184 -4.85 -3.78 23.74
C LYS A 184 -5.44 -4.22 25.07
N GLN A 185 -6.58 -4.92 25.08
CA GLN A 185 -7.28 -5.38 26.28
C GLN A 185 -6.80 -6.77 26.72
N PRO A 186 -7.15 -7.21 27.95
CA PRO A 186 -6.81 -8.55 28.43
C PRO A 186 -7.35 -9.68 27.53
N GLU A 187 -6.60 -10.78 27.44
CA GLU A 187 -6.95 -11.95 26.64
C GLU A 187 -8.09 -12.77 27.28
N THR A 188 -9.31 -12.29 27.13
CA THR A 188 -10.51 -12.99 27.63
C THR A 188 -11.26 -13.70 26.50
N PRO A 189 -12.02 -14.77 26.80
CA PRO A 189 -12.91 -15.40 25.81
C PRO A 189 -13.88 -14.41 25.17
N SER A 190 -14.40 -13.45 25.96
CA SER A 190 -15.30 -12.39 25.48
C SER A 190 -14.62 -11.48 24.44
N ASN A 191 -13.40 -11.00 24.73
CA ASN A 191 -12.63 -10.16 23.81
C ASN A 191 -12.28 -10.91 22.52
N ARG A 192 -11.93 -12.20 22.62
CA ARG A 192 -11.65 -13.06 21.47
C ARG A 192 -12.89 -13.25 20.59
N GLN A 193 -14.07 -13.44 21.20
CA GLN A 193 -15.34 -13.47 20.47
C GLN A 193 -15.66 -12.13 19.79
N ASN A 194 -15.35 -11.00 20.43
CA ASN A 194 -15.53 -9.69 19.81
C ASN A 194 -14.61 -9.47 18.61
N LEU A 195 -13.34 -9.88 18.68
CA LEU A 195 -12.43 -9.89 17.52
C LEU A 195 -12.96 -10.79 16.38
N GLN A 196 -13.53 -11.95 16.72
CA GLN A 196 -14.18 -12.83 15.75
C GLN A 196 -15.41 -12.18 15.07
N LYS A 197 -16.21 -11.41 15.81
CA LYS A 197 -17.33 -10.63 15.24
C LYS A 197 -16.82 -9.57 14.24
N LEU A 198 -15.70 -8.92 14.54
CA LEU A 198 -15.06 -7.98 13.60
C LEU A 198 -14.58 -8.67 12.33
N CYS A 199 -14.00 -9.89 12.43
CA CYS A 199 -13.66 -10.68 11.24
C CYS A 199 -14.90 -11.05 10.41
N LYS A 200 -16.02 -11.39 11.04
CA LYS A 200 -17.28 -11.64 10.32
C LYS A 200 -17.75 -10.40 9.55
N ARG A 201 -17.62 -9.21 10.15
CA ARG A 201 -17.91 -7.93 9.47
C ARG A 201 -16.98 -7.70 8.28
N LEU A 202 -15.67 -7.92 8.42
CA LEU A 202 -14.72 -7.83 7.31
C LEU A 202 -15.10 -8.77 6.16
N ALA A 203 -15.53 -10.00 6.45
CA ALA A 203 -15.96 -10.94 5.43
C ALA A 203 -17.23 -10.48 4.68
N GLN A 204 -18.07 -9.66 5.33
CA GLN A 204 -19.27 -9.06 4.72
C GLN A 204 -18.95 -7.87 3.81
N LEU A 205 -17.82 -7.18 4.02
CA LEU A 205 -17.42 -6.05 3.15
C LEU A 205 -16.98 -6.52 1.76
N GLY A 206 -16.32 -7.68 1.68
CA GLY A 206 -15.80 -8.23 0.42
C GLY A 206 -16.66 -9.36 -0.14
N VAL A 207 -17.99 -9.27 -0.02
CA VAL A 207 -18.91 -10.29 -0.56
C VAL A 207 -18.70 -10.39 -2.07
N GLY A 208 -18.19 -11.53 -2.54
CA GLY A 208 -17.85 -11.78 -3.94
C GLY A 208 -16.35 -12.02 -4.18
N ILE A 209 -15.49 -11.52 -3.29
CA ILE A 209 -14.03 -11.63 -3.44
C ILE A 209 -13.56 -12.87 -2.69
N LYS A 210 -13.35 -13.97 -3.43
CA LYS A 210 -12.99 -15.28 -2.85
C LYS A 210 -11.67 -15.24 -2.07
N THR A 211 -10.68 -14.52 -2.58
CA THR A 211 -9.33 -14.37 -1.99
C THR A 211 -9.39 -13.59 -0.66
N TRP A 212 -10.13 -12.49 -0.61
CA TRP A 212 -10.45 -11.74 0.62
C TRP A 212 -11.16 -12.61 1.65
N LYS A 213 -12.26 -13.29 1.25
CA LYS A 213 -13.02 -14.16 2.16
C LYS A 213 -12.13 -15.25 2.75
N ARG A 214 -11.22 -15.83 1.94
CA ARG A 214 -10.24 -16.81 2.41
C ARG A 214 -9.33 -16.20 3.48
N LEU A 215 -8.72 -15.05 3.21
CA LEU A 215 -7.84 -14.36 4.16
C LEU A 215 -8.56 -14.11 5.50
N VAL A 216 -9.71 -13.45 5.46
CA VAL A 216 -10.48 -13.10 6.66
C VAL A 216 -10.94 -14.34 7.43
N THR A 217 -11.24 -15.44 6.73
CA THR A 217 -11.56 -16.73 7.38
C THR A 217 -10.35 -17.31 8.12
N LEU A 218 -9.14 -17.16 7.59
CA LEU A 218 -7.93 -17.57 8.29
C LEU A 218 -7.66 -16.70 9.50
N SER A 219 -7.80 -15.37 9.38
CA SER A 219 -7.72 -14.45 10.52
C SER A 219 -8.73 -14.82 11.61
N TYR A 220 -9.97 -15.13 11.23
CA TYR A 220 -11.00 -15.62 12.16
C TYR A 220 -10.56 -16.89 12.89
N LYS A 221 -10.01 -17.89 12.18
CA LYS A 221 -9.54 -19.15 12.77
C LYS A 221 -8.32 -18.95 13.67
N ALA A 222 -7.37 -18.12 13.25
CA ALA A 222 -6.20 -17.76 14.02
C ALA A 222 -6.60 -17.10 15.35
N ILE A 223 -7.55 -16.15 15.29
CA ILE A 223 -8.11 -15.51 16.48
C ILE A 223 -8.90 -16.51 17.34
N ALA A 224 -9.63 -17.45 16.75
CA ALA A 224 -10.40 -18.46 17.49
C ALA A 224 -9.53 -19.38 18.36
N ASN A 225 -8.29 -19.63 17.92
CA ASN A 225 -7.38 -20.53 18.59
C ASN A 225 -6.85 -19.92 19.90
N ALA A 226 -7.25 -20.49 21.03
CA ALA A 226 -6.88 -20.02 22.36
C ALA A 226 -5.38 -20.12 22.66
N ASN A 227 -4.64 -20.96 21.94
CA ASN A 227 -3.18 -21.08 22.09
C ASN A 227 -2.41 -19.90 21.49
N ASN A 228 -3.05 -19.10 20.64
CA ASN A 228 -2.43 -17.92 20.07
C ASN A 228 -2.67 -16.71 20.98
N SER A 229 -1.58 -16.13 21.46
CA SER A 229 -1.61 -14.88 22.23
C SER A 229 -1.96 -13.69 21.34
N TYR A 230 -2.49 -12.62 21.92
CA TYR A 230 -2.71 -11.35 21.20
C TYR A 230 -1.39 -10.76 20.71
N GLN A 231 -0.28 -11.06 21.37
CA GLN A 231 1.06 -10.64 20.94
C GLN A 231 1.51 -11.26 19.62
N THR A 232 1.09 -12.49 19.34
CA THR A 232 1.37 -13.13 18.05
C THR A 232 0.32 -12.77 17.00
N LEU A 233 -0.95 -12.62 17.40
CA LEU A 233 -2.05 -12.36 16.47
C LEU A 233 -2.07 -10.95 15.91
N ALA A 234 -1.93 -9.93 16.77
CA ALA A 234 -2.12 -8.53 16.39
C ALA A 234 -1.21 -8.10 15.22
N PRO A 235 0.12 -8.28 15.26
CA PRO A 235 1.00 -7.87 14.16
C PRO A 235 0.64 -8.53 12.82
N VAL A 236 0.34 -9.84 12.83
CA VAL A 236 0.07 -10.61 11.61
C VAL A 236 -1.29 -10.28 11.02
N VAL A 237 -2.33 -10.33 11.85
CA VAL A 237 -3.72 -10.13 11.39
C VAL A 237 -3.94 -8.71 10.88
N ILE A 238 -3.43 -7.70 11.59
CA ILE A 238 -3.60 -6.30 11.19
C ILE A 238 -2.84 -6.02 9.89
N LYS A 239 -1.59 -6.48 9.79
CA LYS A 239 -0.77 -6.31 8.58
C LYS A 239 -1.44 -6.93 7.36
N GLU A 240 -1.82 -8.21 7.44
CA GLU A 240 -2.33 -8.91 6.25
C GLU A 240 -3.68 -8.39 5.77
N ILE A 241 -4.59 -8.05 6.69
CA ILE A 241 -5.89 -7.50 6.30
C ILE A 241 -5.71 -6.10 5.69
N LYS A 242 -4.81 -5.27 6.23
CA LYS A 242 -4.50 -3.95 5.66
C LYS A 242 -3.91 -4.10 4.26
N GLN A 243 -2.84 -4.88 4.11
CA GLN A 243 -2.19 -5.11 2.82
C GLN A 243 -3.16 -5.65 1.76
N ALA A 244 -4.02 -6.59 2.14
CA ALA A 244 -5.03 -7.12 1.23
C ALA A 244 -6.07 -6.06 0.83
N SER A 245 -6.44 -5.15 1.73
CA SER A 245 -7.32 -4.03 1.42
C SER A 245 -6.68 -3.07 0.41
N ASP A 246 -5.40 -2.73 0.62
CA ASP A 246 -4.66 -1.82 -0.24
C ASP A 246 -4.48 -2.43 -1.66
N GLN A 247 -4.10 -3.70 -1.73
CA GLN A 247 -3.99 -4.46 -2.98
C GLN A 247 -5.31 -4.53 -3.75
N LEU A 248 -6.43 -4.72 -3.06
CA LEU A 248 -7.76 -4.76 -3.69
C LEU A 248 -8.22 -3.40 -4.22
N GLN A 249 -7.70 -2.31 -3.65
CA GLN A 249 -7.95 -0.97 -4.14
C GLN A 249 -7.16 -0.67 -5.43
N GLU A 250 -5.97 -1.26 -5.58
CA GLU A 250 -5.19 -1.21 -6.82
C GLU A 250 -5.81 -2.08 -7.92
N ASN A 251 -6.13 -3.33 -7.58
CA ASN A 251 -6.66 -4.31 -8.52
C ASN A 251 -7.61 -5.28 -7.82
N ALA A 252 -8.91 -5.17 -8.11
CA ALA A 252 -9.95 -6.00 -7.52
C ALA A 252 -9.78 -7.51 -7.81
N ASP A 253 -9.11 -7.86 -8.92
CA ASP A 253 -8.88 -9.24 -9.35
C ASP A 253 -7.56 -9.82 -8.81
N ILE A 254 -6.82 -9.07 -7.98
CA ILE A 254 -5.52 -9.51 -7.46
C ILE A 254 -5.65 -10.74 -6.56
N ALA A 255 -4.69 -11.65 -6.72
CA ALA A 255 -4.62 -12.87 -5.93
C ALA A 255 -4.04 -12.60 -4.53
N ILE A 256 -4.90 -12.29 -3.56
CA ILE A 256 -4.49 -12.21 -2.15
C ILE A 256 -4.06 -13.59 -1.65
N THR A 257 -2.80 -13.71 -1.25
CA THR A 257 -2.22 -14.94 -0.73
C THR A 257 -1.89 -14.77 0.75
N PRO A 258 -2.61 -15.45 1.66
CA PRO A 258 -2.32 -15.39 3.09
C PRO A 258 -0.91 -15.88 3.42
N SER A 259 -0.22 -15.23 4.35
CA SER A 259 1.16 -15.61 4.67
C SER A 259 1.26 -17.00 5.32
N PRO A 260 2.43 -17.66 5.25
CA PRO A 260 2.66 -18.91 5.99
C PRO A 260 2.45 -18.76 7.50
N GLU A 261 2.73 -17.57 8.05
CA GLU A 261 2.56 -17.28 9.47
C GLU A 261 1.08 -17.27 9.87
N LEU A 262 0.22 -16.59 9.12
CA LEU A 262 -1.22 -16.60 9.37
C LEU A 262 -1.83 -18.00 9.16
N GLN A 263 -1.37 -18.74 8.16
CA GLN A 263 -1.81 -20.13 7.94
C GLN A 263 -1.46 -21.02 9.15
N LYS A 264 -0.24 -20.89 9.67
CA LYS A 264 0.22 -21.59 10.88
C LYS A 264 -0.63 -21.22 12.09
N LEU A 265 -0.86 -19.92 12.32
CA LEU A 265 -1.71 -19.44 13.43
C LEU A 265 -3.15 -19.96 13.32
N ALA A 266 -3.68 -20.06 12.10
CA ALA A 266 -5.01 -20.62 11.83
C ALA A 266 -5.11 -22.14 12.03
N GLY A 267 -4.03 -22.81 12.43
CA GLY A 267 -4.01 -24.27 12.64
C GLY A 267 -4.06 -25.07 11.35
N ILE A 268 -3.77 -24.45 10.21
CA ILE A 268 -3.60 -25.16 8.94
C ILE A 268 -2.22 -25.80 8.99
N LYS A 269 -2.16 -27.12 9.18
CA LYS A 269 -0.96 -27.90 8.89
C LYS A 269 -0.54 -27.54 7.46
N PRO A 270 0.75 -27.31 7.15
CA PRO A 270 1.17 -26.97 5.80
C PRO A 270 0.67 -28.05 4.86
N THR A 271 -0.44 -27.77 4.18
CA THR A 271 -0.90 -28.59 3.08
C THR A 271 0.15 -28.40 2.02
N SER A 272 0.78 -29.50 1.61
CA SER A 272 1.65 -29.60 0.46
C SER A 272 0.93 -29.10 -0.80
N THR A 273 0.87 -27.79 -0.95
CA THR A 273 0.55 -27.06 -2.16
C THR A 273 1.63 -26.01 -2.25
N SER A 274 2.67 -26.38 -2.99
CA SER A 274 3.79 -25.57 -3.46
C SER A 274 3.63 -24.06 -3.25
N THR A 275 4.31 -23.52 -2.24
CA THR A 275 5.00 -22.26 -2.47
C THR A 275 5.82 -22.45 -3.75
N PRO A 276 5.67 -21.60 -4.78
CA PRO A 276 6.63 -21.63 -5.88
C PRO A 276 7.99 -21.44 -5.22
N LYS A 277 8.91 -22.41 -5.43
CA LYS A 277 10.27 -22.32 -4.90
C LYS A 277 10.88 -21.05 -5.50
N GLN A 278 10.99 -19.99 -4.71
CA GLN A 278 11.67 -18.77 -5.12
C GLN A 278 13.16 -18.93 -4.84
N ILE A 279 13.96 -18.45 -5.78
CA ILE A 279 15.41 -18.40 -5.66
C ILE A 279 15.88 -16.98 -5.90
N THR A 280 16.83 -16.50 -5.10
CA THR A 280 17.47 -15.20 -5.31
C THR A 280 18.62 -15.37 -6.30
N ILE A 281 18.54 -14.68 -7.43
CA ILE A 281 19.55 -14.73 -8.49
C ILE A 281 20.43 -13.48 -8.37
N LYS A 282 21.75 -13.68 -8.19
CA LYS A 282 22.72 -12.57 -8.20
C LYS A 282 22.86 -12.01 -9.61
N LEU A 283 23.07 -10.70 -9.75
CA LEU A 283 23.24 -9.99 -11.03
C LEU A 283 24.65 -10.22 -11.66
N GLU A 284 25.21 -11.42 -11.49
CA GLU A 284 26.46 -11.87 -12.11
C GLU A 284 26.17 -13.22 -12.81
N PRO A 285 26.46 -13.37 -14.12
CA PRO A 285 26.01 -14.51 -14.90
C PRO A 285 26.43 -15.89 -14.37
N THR A 286 27.64 -16.00 -13.84
CA THR A 286 28.19 -17.27 -13.34
C THR A 286 27.50 -17.68 -12.04
N ALA A 287 27.32 -16.73 -11.12
CA ALA A 287 26.60 -16.93 -9.87
C ALA A 287 25.11 -17.20 -10.11
N ALA A 288 24.50 -16.52 -11.09
CA ALA A 288 23.14 -16.78 -11.55
C ALA A 288 22.99 -18.21 -12.08
N ALA A 289 23.88 -18.63 -12.97
CA ALA A 289 23.90 -19.99 -13.51
C ALA A 289 24.08 -21.05 -12.40
N LYS A 290 24.98 -20.80 -11.45
CA LYS A 290 25.20 -21.69 -10.30
C LYS A 290 23.97 -21.82 -9.41
N ALA A 291 23.30 -20.70 -9.13
CA ALA A 291 22.05 -20.70 -8.36
C ALA A 291 20.94 -21.50 -9.06
N LEU A 292 20.82 -21.36 -10.39
CA LEU A 292 19.89 -22.13 -11.21
C LEU A 292 20.21 -23.64 -11.20
N ILE A 293 21.48 -24.01 -11.42
CA ILE A 293 21.92 -25.41 -11.43
C ILE A 293 21.65 -26.10 -10.07
N GLN A 294 21.81 -25.38 -8.96
CA GLN A 294 21.54 -25.91 -7.63
C GLN A 294 20.05 -26.03 -7.32
N ALA A 295 19.20 -25.22 -7.97
CA ALA A 295 17.78 -25.12 -7.67
C ALA A 295 16.89 -26.04 -8.51
N PHE A 296 17.31 -26.40 -9.72
CA PHE A 296 16.50 -27.09 -10.72
C PHE A 296 17.10 -28.45 -11.12
N ASP A 297 16.25 -29.40 -11.50
CA ASP A 297 16.69 -30.70 -12.02
C ASP A 297 17.10 -30.63 -13.51
N LYS A 298 17.70 -31.71 -14.03
CA LYS A 298 18.21 -31.75 -15.42
C LYS A 298 17.12 -31.44 -16.48
N PRO A 299 15.91 -32.04 -16.43
CA PRO A 299 14.82 -31.67 -17.34
C PRO A 299 14.44 -30.18 -17.27
N GLN A 300 14.30 -29.63 -16.06
CA GLN A 300 13.94 -28.23 -15.84
C GLN A 300 15.04 -27.29 -16.35
N LEU A 301 16.31 -27.60 -16.11
CA LEU A 301 17.44 -26.85 -16.63
C LEU A 301 17.46 -26.84 -18.16
N SER A 302 17.20 -27.97 -18.81
CA SER A 302 17.11 -28.04 -20.28
C SER A 302 16.00 -27.12 -20.84
N GLN A 303 14.85 -27.09 -20.17
CA GLN A 303 13.75 -26.18 -20.53
C GLN A 303 14.14 -24.70 -20.31
N LEU A 304 14.82 -24.40 -19.21
CA LEU A 304 15.30 -23.05 -18.89
C LEU A 304 16.28 -22.53 -19.96
N VAL A 305 17.21 -23.38 -20.39
CA VAL A 305 18.16 -23.05 -21.47
C VAL A 305 17.42 -22.76 -22.78
N LYS A 306 16.40 -23.55 -23.14
CA LYS A 306 15.58 -23.29 -24.34
C LYS A 306 14.86 -21.94 -24.29
N LEU A 307 14.30 -21.57 -23.13
CA LEU A 307 13.63 -20.29 -22.94
C LEU A 307 14.61 -19.10 -23.05
N LEU A 308 15.79 -19.21 -22.45
CA LEU A 308 16.84 -18.19 -22.54
C LEU A 308 17.42 -18.07 -23.95
N ALA A 309 17.59 -19.20 -24.66
CA ALA A 309 18.02 -19.22 -26.06
C ALA A 309 17.00 -18.54 -26.98
N LYS A 310 15.69 -18.73 -26.72
CA LYS A 310 14.62 -18.03 -27.44
C LYS A 310 14.64 -16.52 -27.20
N ALA A 311 14.87 -16.08 -25.96
CA ALA A 311 14.96 -14.66 -25.62
C ALA A 311 16.18 -13.97 -26.25
N THR A 312 17.25 -14.72 -26.55
CA THR A 312 18.47 -14.20 -27.19
C THR A 312 18.50 -14.37 -28.71
N GLY A 313 17.42 -14.87 -29.33
CA GLY A 313 17.30 -15.04 -30.78
C GLY A 313 18.19 -16.13 -31.39
N LYS A 314 18.88 -16.93 -30.58
CA LYS A 314 19.81 -17.98 -31.03
C LYS A 314 19.18 -19.37 -30.86
N SER A 315 18.36 -19.78 -31.81
CA SER A 315 17.66 -21.08 -31.75
C SER A 315 18.54 -22.31 -32.10
N SER A 316 19.84 -22.15 -32.36
CA SER A 316 20.68 -23.20 -32.97
C SER A 316 21.82 -23.77 -32.09
N LEU A 317 21.85 -23.52 -30.79
CA LEU A 317 22.94 -23.98 -29.90
C LEU A 317 22.61 -25.23 -29.07
N LEU A 318 21.56 -25.98 -29.41
CA LEU A 318 21.17 -27.22 -28.72
C LEU A 318 20.90 -28.35 -29.72
N THR A 319 21.98 -28.87 -30.30
CA THR A 319 22.11 -30.26 -30.73
C THR A 319 23.31 -30.86 -30.03
#